data_AF-A0A846YYS7-F1
#
_entry.id   AF-A0A846YYS7-F1
#
_cell.length_a   1.000
_cell.length_b   1.000
_cell.length_c   1.000
_cell.angle_alpha   90.00
_cell.angle_beta   90.00
_cell.angle_gamma   90.00
#
_symmetry.space_group_name_H-M   'P 1'
#
loop_
_entity.id
_entity.type
_entity.pdbx_description
1 polymer ?
#
loop_
_entity_poly.entity_id
_entity_poly.type
_entity_poly.pdbx_seq_one_letter_code
_entity_poly.pdbx_strand_id
1 'polypeptide(L)'
;MGSTSISTLRRLIARRVIARGRLTRPPQPLAQSFMYPGGAGMIGPGAERLLRTVLVDALTNGSERLNVVIALSDLEQLLGDTSSLPSGRFASALHVAETLEDTIEHLESRHPRLGIAGTTPRPATLWLATPGPDADVVHQTLEHLPTASIIALFKGPWPYGPTHLIDTDGPRQLPARDLTLVSRNQAVASLHVPDTR
;
A
#
# COMPACT_ATOMS: atom_id res chain seq x y z
N MET A 1 16.90 -48.59 -40.45
CA MET A 1 17.25 -48.88 -39.04
C MET A 1 17.84 -47.61 -38.44
N GLY A 2 17.33 -47.18 -37.29
CA GLY A 2 17.74 -45.94 -36.63
C GLY A 2 16.62 -45.33 -35.79
N SER A 3 16.09 -46.12 -34.85
CA SER A 3 15.05 -45.71 -33.90
C SER A 3 15.60 -44.65 -32.94
N THR A 4 15.17 -43.40 -33.09
CA THR A 4 15.50 -42.31 -32.15
C THR A 4 14.33 -42.09 -31.19
N SER A 5 14.30 -42.95 -30.19
CA SER A 5 13.91 -42.74 -28.79
C SER A 5 12.84 -41.66 -28.48
N ILE A 6 11.59 -42.12 -28.39
CA ILE A 6 10.43 -41.48 -27.74
C ILE A 6 10.69 -41.17 -26.24
N SER A 7 11.81 -41.63 -25.68
CA SER A 7 12.18 -41.48 -24.27
C SER A 7 12.60 -40.06 -23.87
N THR A 8 13.03 -39.19 -24.80
CA THR A 8 13.46 -37.82 -24.48
C THR A 8 12.27 -36.85 -24.37
N LEU A 9 11.17 -37.10 -25.10
CA LEU A 9 9.97 -36.27 -25.08
C LEU A 9 9.11 -36.46 -23.82
N ARG A 10 9.19 -37.63 -23.16
CA ARG A 10 8.51 -37.86 -21.86
C ARG A 10 9.20 -37.16 -20.69
N ARG A 11 10.48 -36.81 -20.79
CA ARG A 11 11.22 -36.13 -19.69
C ARG A 11 10.99 -34.62 -19.65
N LEU A 12 10.58 -34.01 -20.76
CA LEU A 12 10.20 -32.59 -20.84
C LEU A 12 8.75 -32.33 -20.43
N ILE A 13 7.86 -33.33 -20.57
CA ILE A 13 6.46 -33.20 -20.13
C ILE A 13 6.31 -33.51 -18.63
N ALA A 14 7.15 -34.36 -18.04
CA ALA A 14 7.18 -34.59 -16.59
C ALA A 14 7.72 -33.39 -15.79
N ARG A 15 8.52 -32.49 -16.39
CA ARG A 15 8.95 -31.23 -15.74
C ARG A 15 7.92 -30.11 -15.80
N ARG A 16 6.88 -30.22 -16.65
CA ARG A 16 5.78 -29.23 -16.72
C ARG A 16 4.61 -29.53 -15.79
N VAL A 17 4.61 -30.68 -15.11
CA VAL A 17 3.56 -31.08 -14.16
C VAL A 17 3.96 -30.85 -12.70
N ILE A 18 5.26 -30.66 -12.40
CA ILE A 18 5.75 -30.41 -11.02
C ILE A 18 5.68 -28.91 -10.64
N ALA A 19 5.37 -28.01 -11.57
CA ALA A 19 5.12 -26.58 -11.28
C ALA A 19 3.62 -26.24 -11.10
N ARG A 20 2.73 -27.24 -11.03
CA ARG A 20 1.28 -27.08 -10.72
C ARG A 20 0.96 -27.48 -9.28
N GLY A 21 1.86 -27.14 -8.36
CA GLY A 21 1.71 -27.44 -6.92
C GLY A 21 2.03 -26.27 -5.99
N ARG A 22 2.26 -25.06 -6.51
CA ARG A 22 2.09 -23.85 -5.68
C ARG A 22 0.67 -23.39 -5.91
N LEU A 23 -0.17 -23.57 -4.89
CA LEU A 23 -1.34 -22.73 -4.67
C LEU A 23 -0.84 -21.29 -4.83
N THR A 24 -1.00 -20.72 -6.01
CA THR A 24 -0.63 -19.34 -6.28
C THR A 24 -1.67 -18.55 -5.52
N ARG A 25 -1.29 -18.12 -4.31
CA ARG A 25 -2.05 -17.15 -3.54
C ARG A 25 -2.44 -16.05 -4.53
N PRO A 26 -3.72 -15.66 -4.59
CA PRO A 26 -4.12 -14.56 -5.47
C PRO A 26 -3.18 -13.38 -5.23
N PRO A 27 -2.79 -12.63 -6.28
CA PRO A 27 -1.95 -11.46 -6.10
C PRO A 27 -2.62 -10.56 -5.07
N GLN A 28 -1.90 -10.28 -3.98
CA GLN A 28 -2.39 -9.40 -2.92
C GLN A 28 -2.44 -7.97 -3.49
N PRO A 29 -3.47 -7.17 -3.13
CA PRO A 29 -3.51 -5.75 -3.45
C PRO A 29 -2.21 -5.05 -3.05
N LEU A 30 -1.71 -4.15 -3.91
CA LEU A 30 -0.46 -3.43 -3.69
C LEU A 30 -0.45 -2.70 -2.34
N ALA A 31 -1.61 -2.14 -1.95
CA ALA A 31 -1.81 -1.46 -0.67
C ALA A 31 -1.39 -2.32 0.55
N GLN A 32 -1.58 -3.64 0.49
CA GLN A 32 -1.21 -4.54 1.60
C GLN A 32 0.30 -4.55 1.87
N SER A 33 1.12 -4.21 0.88
CA SER A 33 2.59 -4.14 1.03
C SER A 33 3.03 -2.99 1.93
N PHE A 34 2.15 -2.03 2.19
CA PHE A 34 2.40 -0.83 3.01
C PHE A 34 1.53 -0.77 4.26
N MET A 35 0.79 -1.84 4.56
CA MET A 35 -0.14 -1.86 5.68
C MET A 35 0.59 -1.76 7.01
N TYR A 36 0.13 -0.83 7.86
CA TYR A 36 0.55 -0.70 9.25
C TYR A 36 -0.67 -0.36 10.11
N PRO A 37 -0.79 -0.89 11.36
CA PRO A 37 -2.00 -0.68 12.17
C PRO A 37 -2.38 0.77 12.40
N GLY A 38 -1.40 1.65 12.60
CA GLY A 38 -1.62 3.10 12.74
C GLY A 38 -1.60 3.86 11.41
N GLY A 39 -1.58 3.19 10.27
CA GLY A 39 -1.39 3.79 8.95
C GLY A 39 0.07 4.06 8.61
N ALA A 40 0.32 4.43 7.35
CA ALA A 40 1.67 4.67 6.81
C ALA A 40 1.73 5.92 5.95
N GLY A 41 2.78 6.73 6.11
CA GLY A 41 3.05 7.92 5.31
C GLY A 41 3.85 7.63 4.05
N MET A 42 3.67 8.45 3.01
CA MET A 42 4.38 8.37 1.73
C MET A 42 5.01 9.73 1.41
N ILE A 43 6.34 9.79 1.34
CA ILE A 43 7.10 11.00 1.01
C ILE A 43 8.04 10.77 -0.18
N GLY A 44 8.51 11.86 -0.79
CA GLY A 44 9.47 11.80 -1.90
C GLY A 44 8.84 11.99 -3.28
N PRO A 45 9.67 12.09 -4.32
CA PRO A 45 9.24 12.48 -5.67
C PRO A 45 8.29 11.48 -6.34
N GLY A 46 8.28 10.22 -5.91
CA GLY A 46 7.37 9.20 -6.44
C GLY A 46 6.10 8.96 -5.63
N ALA A 47 5.93 9.62 -4.47
CA ALA A 47 4.85 9.31 -3.53
C ALA A 47 3.46 9.41 -4.15
N GLU A 48 3.18 10.50 -4.86
CA GLU A 48 1.88 10.71 -5.52
C GLU A 48 1.63 9.72 -6.66
N ARG A 49 2.69 9.35 -7.41
CA ARG A 49 2.61 8.33 -8.45
C ARG A 49 2.28 6.96 -7.86
N LEU A 50 2.89 6.61 -6.72
CA LEU A 50 2.57 5.39 -5.99
C LEU A 50 1.13 5.39 -5.49
N LEU A 51 0.66 6.46 -4.86
CA LEU A 51 -0.72 6.56 -4.35
C LEU A 51 -1.75 6.44 -5.49
N ARG A 52 -1.50 7.06 -6.64
CA ARG A 52 -2.29 6.82 -7.86
C ARG A 52 -2.29 5.36 -8.30
N THR A 53 -1.12 4.73 -8.28
CA THR A 53 -0.97 3.33 -8.68
C THR A 53 -1.75 2.41 -7.74
N VAL A 54 -1.68 2.67 -6.43
CA VAL A 54 -2.43 1.94 -5.40
C VAL A 54 -3.94 2.15 -5.58
N LEU A 55 -4.40 3.37 -5.85
CA LEU A 55 -5.80 3.66 -6.14
C LEU A 55 -6.29 2.86 -7.36
N VAL A 56 -5.54 2.88 -8.46
CA VAL A 56 -5.90 2.14 -9.68
C VAL A 56 -5.88 0.63 -9.43
N ASP A 57 -4.87 0.11 -8.74
CA ASP A 57 -4.75 -1.30 -8.34
C ASP A 57 -5.99 -1.73 -7.55
N ALA A 58 -6.36 -0.98 -6.51
CA ALA A 58 -7.52 -1.26 -5.67
C ALA A 58 -8.86 -1.28 -6.43
N LEU A 59 -9.03 -0.39 -7.41
CA LEU A 59 -10.28 -0.26 -8.18
C LEU A 59 -10.38 -1.23 -9.36
N THR A 60 -9.26 -1.72 -9.89
CA THR A 60 -9.23 -2.51 -11.12
C THR A 60 -8.90 -3.98 -10.93
N ASN A 61 -8.18 -4.35 -9.86
CA ASN A 61 -7.78 -5.74 -9.62
C ASN A 61 -8.86 -6.55 -8.87
N GLY A 62 -9.28 -7.66 -9.49
CA GLY A 62 -10.52 -8.36 -9.17
C GLY A 62 -10.42 -9.53 -8.17
N SER A 63 -9.24 -9.87 -7.65
CA SER A 63 -9.07 -11.03 -6.75
C SER A 63 -9.44 -10.75 -5.30
N GLU A 64 -9.16 -9.55 -4.80
CA GLU A 64 -9.60 -9.03 -3.50
C GLU A 64 -10.00 -7.56 -3.69
N ARG A 65 -11.29 -7.29 -3.91
CA ARG A 65 -11.75 -5.91 -4.09
C ARG A 65 -11.64 -5.16 -2.76
N LEU A 66 -10.84 -4.10 -2.73
CA LEU A 66 -10.83 -3.16 -1.61
C LEU A 66 -11.98 -2.16 -1.78
N ASN A 67 -12.59 -1.75 -0.67
CA ASN A 67 -13.39 -0.53 -0.64
C ASN A 67 -12.42 0.65 -0.51
N VAL A 68 -12.48 1.63 -1.39
CA VAL A 68 -11.64 2.83 -1.33
C VAL A 68 -12.45 3.97 -0.76
N VAL A 69 -11.88 4.68 0.21
CA VAL A 69 -12.43 5.90 0.80
C VAL A 69 -11.39 7.01 0.68
N ILE A 70 -11.81 8.16 0.17
CA ILE A 70 -10.93 9.31 -0.07
C ILE A 70 -11.75 10.61 -0.09
N ALA A 71 -11.20 11.71 0.41
CA ALA A 71 -11.82 13.04 0.27
C ALA A 71 -11.68 13.56 -1.17
N LEU A 72 -12.64 14.37 -1.64
CA LEU A 72 -12.66 14.91 -3.00
C LEU A 72 -11.39 15.71 -3.31
N SER A 73 -10.96 16.55 -2.37
CA SER A 73 -9.75 17.36 -2.52
C SER A 73 -8.48 16.50 -2.67
N ASP A 74 -8.38 15.38 -1.95
CA ASP A 74 -7.27 14.44 -2.08
C ASP A 74 -7.34 13.68 -3.41
N LEU A 75 -8.54 13.30 -3.85
CA LEU A 75 -8.74 12.64 -5.14
C LEU A 75 -8.35 13.56 -6.31
N GLU A 76 -8.74 14.83 -6.26
CA GLU A 76 -8.39 15.84 -7.24
C GLU A 76 -6.88 16.12 -7.25
N GLN A 77 -6.23 16.13 -6.09
CA GLN A 77 -4.77 16.21 -6.02
C GLN A 77 -4.09 15.01 -6.69
N LEU A 78 -4.64 13.80 -6.53
CA LEU A 78 -4.05 12.59 -7.13
C LEU A 78 -4.27 12.53 -8.64
N LEU A 79 -5.49 12.83 -9.11
CA LEU A 79 -5.91 12.55 -10.48
C LEU A 79 -6.05 13.80 -11.36
N GLY A 80 -6.03 15.00 -10.78
CA GLY A 80 -6.44 16.23 -11.46
C GLY A 80 -7.96 16.31 -11.54
N ASP A 81 -8.48 16.84 -12.65
CA ASP A 81 -9.92 16.98 -12.88
C ASP A 81 -10.64 15.61 -12.85
N THR A 82 -11.49 15.44 -11.83
CA THR A 82 -12.22 14.20 -11.56
C THR A 82 -13.54 14.09 -12.32
N SER A 83 -13.97 15.14 -13.04
CA SER A 83 -15.22 15.15 -13.81
C SER A 83 -15.30 14.06 -14.90
N SER A 84 -14.13 13.57 -15.34
CA SER A 84 -13.98 12.51 -16.33
C SER A 84 -14.00 11.10 -15.75
N LEU A 85 -14.07 10.93 -14.42
CA LEU A 85 -14.15 9.61 -13.80
C LEU A 85 -15.46 8.92 -14.20
N PRO A 86 -15.41 7.63 -14.60
CA PRO A 86 -16.61 6.89 -14.98
C PRO A 86 -17.49 6.64 -13.76
N SER A 87 -18.44 7.56 -13.54
CA SER A 87 -19.28 7.69 -12.34
C SER A 87 -20.02 6.41 -11.93
N GLY A 88 -20.31 5.51 -12.86
CA GLY A 88 -20.98 4.23 -12.57
C GLY A 88 -20.05 3.03 -12.36
N ARG A 89 -18.82 3.06 -12.88
CA ARG A 89 -17.97 1.85 -12.93
C ARG A 89 -17.45 1.44 -11.55
N PHE A 90 -17.17 2.42 -10.71
CA PHE A 90 -16.54 2.21 -9.39
C PHE A 90 -17.47 2.55 -8.23
N ALA A 91 -18.74 2.86 -8.48
CA ALA A 91 -19.67 3.34 -7.45
C ALA A 91 -19.83 2.38 -6.25
N SER A 92 -19.64 1.07 -6.43
CA SER A 92 -19.69 0.09 -5.34
C SER A 92 -18.38 -0.04 -4.55
N ALA A 93 -17.27 0.46 -5.10
CA ALA A 93 -15.92 0.24 -4.58
C ALA A 93 -15.17 1.53 -4.22
N LEU A 94 -15.61 2.69 -4.70
CA LEU A 94 -15.04 4.00 -4.41
C LEU A 94 -16.09 4.88 -3.72
N HIS A 95 -15.78 5.30 -2.49
CA HIS A 95 -16.50 6.35 -1.79
C HIS A 95 -15.64 7.62 -1.82
N VAL A 96 -16.20 8.69 -2.38
CA VAL A 96 -15.60 10.02 -2.39
C VAL A 96 -16.44 10.89 -1.46
N ALA A 97 -15.81 11.40 -0.40
CA ALA A 97 -16.47 12.28 0.55
C ALA A 97 -16.07 13.74 0.28
N GLU A 98 -16.87 14.72 0.70
CA GLU A 98 -16.54 16.14 0.46
C GLU A 98 -15.34 16.57 1.30
N THR A 99 -15.24 16.06 2.54
CA THR A 99 -14.21 16.42 3.50
C THR A 99 -13.51 15.21 4.13
N LEU A 100 -12.44 15.49 4.88
CA LEU A 100 -11.78 14.51 5.74
C LEU A 100 -12.71 14.04 6.88
N GLU A 101 -13.52 14.96 7.43
CA GLU A 101 -14.49 14.65 8.47
C GLU A 101 -15.56 13.67 7.97
N ASP A 102 -16.13 13.92 6.78
CA ASP A 102 -17.10 13.01 6.16
C ASP A 102 -16.49 11.63 5.86
N THR A 103 -15.21 11.60 5.51
CA THR A 103 -14.45 10.35 5.34
C THR A 103 -14.36 9.58 6.65
N ILE A 104 -14.05 10.26 7.76
CA ILE A 104 -14.00 9.65 9.09
C ILE A 104 -15.36 9.13 9.50
N GLU A 105 -16.43 9.94 9.36
CA GLU A 105 -17.81 9.53 9.68
C GLU A 105 -18.22 8.28 8.87
N HIS A 106 -17.88 8.25 7.57
CA HIS A 106 -18.13 7.09 6.72
C HIS A 106 -17.42 5.83 7.24
N LEU A 107 -16.15 5.95 7.64
CA LEU A 107 -15.38 4.82 8.17
C LEU A 107 -15.96 4.31 9.50
N GLU A 108 -16.29 5.21 10.42
CA GLU A 108 -16.87 4.85 11.71
C GLU A 108 -18.24 4.16 11.56
N SER A 109 -19.11 4.66 10.67
CA SER A 109 -20.41 4.05 10.40
C SER A 109 -20.31 2.66 9.76
N ARG A 110 -19.27 2.41 8.96
CA ARG A 110 -19.02 1.10 8.34
C ARG A 110 -18.42 0.07 9.29
N HIS A 111 -17.83 0.48 10.40
CA HIS A 111 -17.18 -0.41 11.36
C HIS A 111 -17.80 -0.25 12.75
N PRO A 112 -19.09 -0.62 12.94
CA PRO A 112 -19.73 -0.54 14.24
C PRO A 112 -18.96 -1.40 15.26
N ARG A 113 -18.72 -0.82 16.43
CA ARG A 113 -18.04 -1.49 17.56
C ARG A 113 -18.75 -2.81 17.84
N LEU A 114 -17.99 -3.90 17.75
CA LEU A 114 -18.45 -5.29 17.80
C LEU A 114 -19.61 -5.51 18.77
N GLY A 115 -20.79 -5.72 18.18
CA GLY A 115 -21.98 -6.21 18.82
C GLY A 115 -22.84 -6.85 17.74
N ILE A 116 -23.16 -8.13 17.91
CA ILE A 116 -23.98 -8.98 17.04
C ILE A 116 -23.16 -9.75 15.98
N ALA A 117 -22.96 -11.02 16.33
CA ALA A 117 -22.41 -12.08 15.49
C ALA A 117 -23.30 -12.33 14.27
N GLY A 118 -22.65 -12.52 13.12
CA GLY A 118 -23.31 -12.90 11.87
C GLY A 118 -23.00 -11.92 10.74
N THR A 119 -21.73 -11.78 10.36
CA THR A 119 -21.36 -10.97 9.19
C THR A 119 -20.48 -11.78 8.25
N THR A 120 -20.93 -11.84 7.00
CA THR A 120 -20.10 -12.22 5.87
C THR A 120 -18.79 -11.41 5.90
N PRO A 121 -17.66 -12.01 5.51
CA PRO A 121 -16.39 -11.30 5.48
C PRO A 121 -16.52 -10.05 4.61
N ARG A 122 -16.39 -8.88 5.24
CA ARG A 122 -16.40 -7.60 4.52
C ARG A 122 -15.05 -7.39 3.84
N PRO A 123 -15.02 -6.82 2.62
CA PRO A 123 -13.77 -6.44 2.01
C PRO A 123 -13.07 -5.36 2.85
N ALA A 124 -11.74 -5.45 2.94
CA ALA A 124 -10.94 -4.43 3.62
C ALA A 124 -11.11 -3.05 2.94
N THR A 125 -10.98 -2.01 3.74
CA THR A 125 -11.09 -0.63 3.30
C THR A 125 -9.70 -0.02 3.13
N LEU A 126 -9.39 0.47 1.93
CA LEU A 126 -8.28 1.35 1.67
C LEU A 126 -8.72 2.79 1.94
N TRP A 127 -8.05 3.45 2.88
CA TRP A 127 -8.22 4.87 3.14
C TRP A 127 -6.99 5.63 2.63
N LEU A 128 -7.21 6.53 1.68
CA LEU A 128 -6.20 7.47 1.19
C LEU A 128 -6.53 8.87 1.71
N ALA A 129 -5.55 9.58 2.26
CA ALA A 129 -5.75 10.94 2.74
C ALA A 129 -4.45 11.77 2.77
N THR A 130 -4.59 13.08 2.92
CA THR A 130 -3.51 14.01 3.30
C THR A 130 -3.84 14.66 4.65
N PRO A 131 -3.57 14.01 5.80
CA PRO A 131 -4.07 14.48 7.10
C PRO A 131 -3.58 15.86 7.53
N GLY A 132 -2.36 16.24 7.14
CA GLY A 132 -1.79 17.55 7.49
C GLY A 132 -1.86 17.85 9.00
N PRO A 133 -2.50 18.96 9.42
CA PRO A 133 -2.63 19.31 10.84
C PRO A 133 -3.58 18.40 11.62
N ASP A 134 -4.46 17.66 10.94
CA ASP A 134 -5.48 16.80 11.56
C ASP A 134 -5.00 15.35 11.75
N ALA A 135 -3.68 15.12 11.70
CA ALA A 135 -3.07 13.81 11.86
C ALA A 135 -3.48 13.11 13.17
N ASP A 136 -3.60 13.88 14.26
CA ASP A 136 -3.99 13.38 15.58
C ASP A 136 -5.42 12.80 15.56
N VAL A 137 -6.35 13.49 14.88
CA VAL A 137 -7.74 13.05 14.73
C VAL A 137 -7.79 11.77 13.90
N VAL A 138 -7.08 11.73 12.78
CA VAL A 138 -6.97 10.55 11.92
C VAL A 138 -6.39 9.35 12.70
N HIS A 139 -5.36 9.58 13.49
CA HIS A 139 -4.76 8.53 14.32
C HIS A 139 -5.75 8.00 15.36
N GLN A 140 -6.42 8.91 16.08
CA GLN A 140 -7.46 8.53 17.03
C GLN A 140 -8.56 7.71 16.35
N THR A 141 -9.03 8.10 15.17
CA THR A 141 -10.00 7.32 14.39
C THR A 141 -9.48 5.90 14.11
N LEU A 142 -8.23 5.76 13.65
CA LEU A 142 -7.63 4.44 13.39
C LEU A 142 -7.52 3.56 14.62
N GLU A 143 -7.24 4.12 15.80
CA GLU A 143 -7.19 3.35 17.06
C GLU A 143 -8.55 2.74 17.44
N HIS A 144 -9.65 3.37 17.05
CA HIS A 144 -11.00 2.88 17.33
C HIS A 144 -11.53 1.89 16.29
N LEU A 145 -10.83 1.74 15.16
CA LEU A 145 -11.24 0.88 14.05
C LEU A 145 -10.51 -0.47 14.09
N PRO A 146 -11.14 -1.58 13.65
CA PRO A 146 -10.47 -2.88 13.63
C PRO A 146 -9.30 -2.88 12.63
N THR A 147 -8.09 -3.13 13.14
CA THR A 147 -6.84 -3.13 12.35
C THR A 147 -6.89 -4.06 11.13
N ALA A 148 -7.57 -5.20 11.23
CA ALA A 148 -7.65 -6.17 10.14
C ALA A 148 -8.53 -5.70 8.96
N SER A 149 -9.25 -4.58 9.10
CA SER A 149 -10.23 -4.12 8.12
C SER A 149 -9.86 -2.83 7.41
N ILE A 150 -8.76 -2.16 7.80
CA ILE A 150 -8.37 -0.87 7.22
C ILE A 150 -6.89 -0.89 6.84
N ILE A 151 -6.62 -0.39 5.63
CA ILE A 151 -5.30 -0.08 5.12
C ILE A 151 -5.27 1.43 4.90
N ALA A 152 -4.61 2.17 5.80
CA ALA A 152 -4.55 3.63 5.73
C ALA A 152 -3.20 4.10 5.19
N LEU A 153 -3.21 4.81 4.07
CA LEU A 153 -2.01 5.34 3.42
C LEU A 153 -2.13 6.85 3.25
N PHE A 154 -1.12 7.58 3.72
CA PHE A 154 -1.17 9.04 3.80
C PHE A 154 -0.13 9.70 2.90
N LYS A 155 -0.54 10.75 2.19
CA LYS A 155 0.39 11.63 1.47
C LYS A 155 1.11 12.51 2.48
N GLY A 156 2.44 12.46 2.49
CA GLY A 156 3.27 13.23 3.41
C GLY A 156 3.81 12.41 4.60
N PRO A 157 4.49 13.08 5.54
CA PRO A 157 5.00 12.44 6.74
C PRO A 157 3.86 11.97 7.63
N TRP A 158 4.05 10.82 8.28
CA TRP A 158 3.09 10.26 9.22
C TRP A 158 3.74 10.06 10.60
N PRO A 159 3.31 10.80 11.65
CA PRO A 159 3.96 10.74 12.96
C PRO A 159 3.62 9.50 13.79
N TYR A 160 2.54 8.78 13.44
CA TYR A 160 2.01 7.65 14.22
C TYR A 160 2.30 6.28 13.60
N GLY A 161 3.25 6.22 12.66
CA GLY A 161 3.59 4.98 11.97
C GLY A 161 4.79 5.15 11.03
N PRO A 162 5.11 4.13 10.21
CA PRO A 162 6.20 4.23 9.26
C PRO A 162 5.90 5.29 8.20
N THR A 163 6.93 6.03 7.81
CA THR A 163 6.91 6.92 6.64
C THR A 163 7.86 6.35 5.59
N HIS A 164 7.32 5.96 4.45
CA HIS A 164 8.08 5.39 3.34
C HIS A 164 8.58 6.48 2.39
N LEU A 165 9.88 6.44 2.10
CA LEU A 165 10.48 7.27 1.06
C LEU A 165 10.31 6.59 -0.30
N ILE A 166 9.60 7.25 -1.21
CA ILE A 166 9.28 6.79 -2.55
C ILE A 166 10.08 7.64 -3.55
N ASP A 167 11.03 7.01 -4.20
CA ASP A 167 11.80 7.60 -5.30
C ASP A 167 10.97 7.59 -6.60
N THR A 168 11.50 8.21 -7.64
CA THR A 168 10.90 8.24 -8.98
C THR A 168 10.58 6.85 -9.53
N ASP A 169 11.40 5.85 -9.23
CA ASP A 169 11.24 4.47 -9.72
C ASP A 169 10.50 3.55 -8.74
N GLY A 170 10.07 4.05 -7.57
CA GLY A 170 9.31 3.30 -6.58
C GLY A 170 9.87 3.41 -5.15
N PRO A 171 9.40 2.54 -4.23
CA PRO A 171 9.83 2.57 -2.84
C PRO A 171 11.35 2.39 -2.72
N ARG A 172 12.02 3.30 -2.01
CA ARG A 172 13.45 3.22 -1.80
C ARG A 172 13.77 2.03 -0.91
N GLN A 173 14.61 1.12 -1.39
CA GLN A 173 15.08 0.01 -0.57
C GLN A 173 15.99 0.53 0.54
N LEU A 174 15.80 0.01 1.75
CA LEU A 174 16.75 0.23 2.82
C LEU A 174 18.09 -0.43 2.45
N PRO A 175 19.23 0.17 2.84
CA PRO A 175 20.53 -0.47 2.69
C PRO A 175 20.51 -1.87 3.32
N ALA A 176 21.01 -2.88 2.61
CA ALA A 176 21.02 -4.26 3.10
C ALA A 176 22.01 -4.52 4.25
N ARG A 177 22.79 -3.51 4.63
CA ARG A 177 23.76 -3.57 5.73
C ARG A 177 23.36 -2.59 6.81
N ASP A 178 23.62 -2.97 8.05
CA ASP A 178 23.51 -2.06 9.18
C ASP A 178 24.40 -0.85 8.95
N LEU A 179 23.81 0.34 9.04
CA LEU A 179 24.54 1.59 8.96
C LEU A 179 24.86 2.05 10.38
N THR A 180 26.15 2.04 10.74
CA THR A 180 26.60 2.74 11.93
C THR A 180 26.53 4.24 11.65
N LEU A 181 25.54 4.92 12.25
CA LEU A 181 25.46 6.38 12.19
C LEU A 181 26.64 6.96 12.97
N VAL A 182 27.46 7.76 12.29
CA VAL A 182 28.62 8.42 12.91
C VAL A 182 28.21 9.78 13.44
N SER A 183 28.65 10.12 14.66
CA SER A 183 28.53 11.47 15.19
C SER A 183 29.37 12.45 14.37
N ARG A 184 29.09 13.75 14.51
CA ARG A 184 29.89 14.80 13.85
C ARG A 184 31.40 14.64 14.11
N ASN A 185 31.79 14.41 15.35
CA ASN A 185 33.21 14.28 15.72
C ASN A 185 33.84 13.02 15.12
N GLN A 186 33.12 11.90 15.11
CA GLN A 186 33.59 10.67 14.46
C GLN A 186 33.72 10.83 12.95
N ALA A 187 32.78 11.53 12.29
CA ALA A 187 32.87 11.83 10.87
C ALA A 187 34.12 12.67 10.55
N VAL A 188 34.39 13.71 11.36
CA VAL A 188 35.58 14.55 11.19
C VAL A 188 36.86 13.73 11.41
N ALA A 189 36.94 12.92 12.47
CA ALA A 189 38.11 12.08 12.75
C ALA A 189 38.38 11.07 11.62
N SER A 190 37.33 10.43 11.09
CA SER A 190 37.43 9.47 9.98
C SER A 190 37.89 10.11 8.67
N LEU A 191 37.66 11.41 8.48
CA LEU A 191 38.12 12.16 7.30
C LEU A 191 39.52 12.75 7.45
N HIS A 192 40.07 12.79 8.67
CA HIS A 192 41.41 13.32 8.96
C HIS A 192 42.48 12.24 9.07
N VAL A 193 42.22 11.00 8.62
CA VAL A 193 43.27 9.97 8.55
C VAL A 193 44.38 10.50 7.64
N PRO A 194 45.60 10.73 8.16
CA PRO A 194 46.71 11.22 7.35
C PRO A 194 47.01 10.19 6.27
N ASP A 195 47.21 10.66 5.04
CA ASP A 195 47.63 9.85 3.89
C ASP A 195 49.06 9.35 4.15
N THR A 196 49.23 8.27 4.92
CA THR A 196 50.53 7.61 5.09
C THR A 196 50.81 6.80 3.84
N ARG A 197 51.36 7.47 2.84
CA ARG A 197 52.24 6.87 1.84
C ARG A 197 53.65 6.73 2.38
#